data_AF-A0A645I9E9-F1
#
_entry.id   AF-A0A645I9E9-F1
#
_cell.length_a   1.000
_cell.length_b   1.000
_cell.length_c   1.000
_cell.angle_alpha   90.00
_cell.angle_beta   90.00
_cell.angle_gamma   90.00
#
_symmetry.space_group_name_H-M   'P 1'
#
loop_
_entity.id
_entity.type
_entity.pdbx_description
1 polymer ?
#
loop_
_entity_poly.entity_id
_entity_poly.type
_entity_poly.pdbx_seq_one_letter_code
_entity_poly.pdbx_strand_id
1 'polypeptide(L)'
;MVDKNSIDRAKSVISKTPGRYLLRLTALSNAVEGEPVMAELETYSTKVIFNSGDMLAEKNINKGSQREDVEESLFIMLRDVNLRAAREGVLRDPLSGNVGSIDTAEFMQVIEDITNSKSDVILGIYAAEDIYTEGPVKIKFKIK
;
A
#
# COMPACT_ATOMS: atom_id res chain seq x y z
N MET A 1 -27.87 -8.14 7.36
CA MET A 1 -28.63 -7.60 6.22
C MET A 1 -27.81 -6.49 5.56
N VAL A 2 -27.64 -6.55 4.24
CA VAL A 2 -26.90 -5.53 3.49
C VAL A 2 -27.87 -4.43 3.06
N ASP A 3 -27.47 -3.17 3.17
CA ASP A 3 -28.26 -2.02 2.75
C ASP A 3 -28.65 -2.13 1.26
N LYS A 4 -29.96 -2.16 0.96
CA LYS A 4 -30.47 -2.32 -0.41
C LYS A 4 -30.03 -1.19 -1.34
N ASN A 5 -29.98 0.04 -0.83
CA ASN A 5 -29.59 1.19 -1.63
C ASN A 5 -28.13 1.06 -2.10
N SER A 6 -27.24 0.59 -1.23
CA SER A 6 -25.84 0.32 -1.57
C SER A 6 -25.69 -0.74 -2.67
N ILE A 7 -26.52 -1.79 -2.65
CA ILE A 7 -26.56 -2.83 -3.70
C ILE A 7 -27.04 -2.24 -5.02
N ASP A 8 -28.12 -1.46 -5.01
CA ASP A 8 -28.69 -0.90 -6.24
C ASP A 8 -27.76 0.13 -6.88
N ARG A 9 -27.03 0.91 -6.08
CA ARG A 9 -25.93 1.77 -6.57
C ARG A 9 -24.84 0.95 -7.24
N ALA A 10 -24.35 -0.11 -6.60
CA ALA A 10 -23.32 -0.98 -7.16
C ALA A 10 -23.75 -1.58 -8.50
N LYS A 11 -24.97 -2.14 -8.57
CA LYS A 11 -25.55 -2.68 -9.81
C LYS A 11 -25.63 -1.63 -10.91
N SER A 12 -26.10 -0.42 -10.59
CA SER A 12 -26.21 0.65 -11.58
C SER A 12 -24.84 1.07 -12.13
N VAL A 13 -23.81 1.18 -11.28
CA VAL A 13 -22.46 1.58 -11.72
C VAL A 13 -21.83 0.49 -12.58
N ILE A 14 -21.83 -0.76 -12.10
CA ILE A 14 -21.14 -1.88 -12.75
C ILE A 14 -21.80 -2.25 -14.09
N SER A 15 -23.14 -2.17 -14.20
CA SER A 15 -23.84 -2.52 -15.44
C SER A 15 -23.69 -1.48 -16.55
N LYS A 16 -23.42 -0.22 -16.20
CA LYS A 16 -23.33 0.89 -17.17
C LYS A 16 -21.90 1.16 -17.64
N THR A 17 -20.92 0.86 -16.81
CA THR A 17 -19.51 1.16 -17.07
C THR A 17 -18.69 -0.11 -16.97
N PRO A 18 -18.25 -0.70 -18.11
CA PRO A 18 -17.31 -1.80 -18.09
C PRO A 18 -15.99 -1.39 -17.45
N GLY A 19 -15.42 -2.27 -16.64
CA GLY A 19 -14.15 -2.00 -15.98
C GLY A 19 -13.87 -2.97 -14.84
N ARG A 20 -12.75 -2.73 -14.15
CA ARG A 20 -12.39 -3.47 -12.95
C ARG A 20 -12.91 -2.71 -11.73
N TYR A 21 -13.49 -3.43 -10.78
CA TYR A 21 -14.09 -2.86 -9.57
C TYR A 21 -13.59 -3.59 -8.33
N LEU A 22 -13.40 -2.83 -7.24
CA LEU A 22 -13.31 -3.35 -5.88
C LEU A 22 -14.66 -3.15 -5.21
N LEU A 23 -15.20 -4.23 -4.65
CA LEU A 23 -16.37 -4.21 -3.78
C LEU A 23 -15.93 -4.46 -2.35
N ARG A 24 -16.38 -3.62 -1.42
CA ARG A 24 -16.08 -3.74 0.00
C ARG A 24 -17.39 -3.82 0.78
N LEU A 25 -17.53 -4.89 1.56
CA LEU A 25 -18.68 -5.08 2.44
C LEU A 25 -18.25 -4.77 3.87
N THR A 26 -18.79 -3.70 4.44
CA THR A 26 -18.40 -3.19 5.76
C THR A 26 -19.55 -3.39 6.74
N ALA A 27 -19.29 -4.09 7.85
CA ALA A 27 -20.25 -4.18 8.95
C ALA A 27 -20.37 -2.81 9.62
N LEU A 28 -21.61 -2.34 9.81
CA LEU A 28 -21.89 -1.03 10.42
C LEU A 28 -21.76 -1.07 11.95
N SER A 29 -21.84 -2.25 12.54
CA SER A 29 -21.65 -2.48 13.97
C SER A 29 -21.14 -3.91 14.22
N ASN A 30 -20.49 -4.11 15.36
CA ASN A 30 -20.27 -5.44 15.90
C ASN A 30 -21.64 -6.06 16.27
N ALA A 31 -21.72 -7.39 16.26
CA ALA A 31 -22.90 -8.13 16.71
C ALA A 31 -22.47 -9.40 17.44
N VAL A 32 -23.33 -9.90 18.32
CA VAL A 32 -23.12 -11.20 18.99
C VAL A 32 -23.55 -12.33 18.06
N GLU A 33 -23.01 -13.54 18.28
CA GLU A 33 -23.43 -14.73 17.54
C GLU A 33 -24.96 -14.91 17.59
N GLY A 34 -25.56 -15.07 16.41
CA GLY A 34 -27.02 -15.18 16.24
C GLY A 34 -27.74 -13.86 15.96
N GLU A 35 -27.11 -12.71 16.15
CA GLU A 35 -27.71 -11.41 15.84
C GLU A 35 -27.52 -11.00 14.36
N PRO A 36 -28.50 -10.32 13.75
CA PRO A 36 -28.35 -9.81 12.41
C PRO A 36 -27.37 -8.63 12.35
N VAL A 37 -26.29 -8.78 11.57
CA VAL A 37 -25.31 -7.69 11.31
C VAL A 37 -25.81 -6.81 10.17
N MET A 38 -25.91 -5.50 10.39
CA MET A 38 -26.12 -4.54 9.30
C MET A 38 -24.80 -4.27 8.58
N ALA A 39 -24.81 -4.27 7.25
CA ALA A 39 -23.63 -4.01 6.43
C ALA A 39 -23.92 -3.07 5.26
N GLU A 40 -22.91 -2.32 4.84
CA GLU A 40 -22.95 -1.46 3.65
C GLU A 40 -22.00 -1.99 2.57
N LEU A 41 -22.43 -1.91 1.32
CA LEU A 41 -21.62 -2.24 0.15
C LEU A 41 -21.03 -0.97 -0.48
N GLU A 42 -19.72 -0.83 -0.39
CA GLU A 42 -18.95 0.22 -1.06
C GLU A 42 -18.43 -0.31 -2.41
N THR A 43 -18.43 0.53 -3.43
CA THR A 43 -17.99 0.18 -4.80
C THR A 43 -16.97 1.19 -5.28
N TYR A 44 -15.79 0.72 -5.65
CA TYR A 44 -14.68 1.53 -6.13
C TYR A 44 -14.30 1.08 -7.54
N SER A 45 -14.23 2.01 -8.50
CA SER A 45 -13.55 1.73 -9.77
C SER A 45 -12.05 1.62 -9.50
N THR A 46 -11.40 0.56 -10.00
CA THR A 46 -9.96 0.40 -9.84
C THR A 46 -9.20 0.65 -11.14
N LYS A 47 -8.00 1.17 -11.00
CA LYS A 47 -7.03 1.43 -12.06
C LYS A 47 -5.62 1.13 -11.53
N VAL A 48 -4.67 0.93 -12.44
CA VAL A 48 -3.25 0.94 -12.10
C VAL A 48 -2.87 2.34 -11.61
N ILE A 49 -2.25 2.42 -10.44
CA ILE A 49 -1.69 3.64 -9.84
C ILE A 49 -0.19 3.72 -10.15
N PHE A 50 0.53 2.62 -9.96
CA PHE A 50 1.93 2.47 -10.33
C PHE A 50 2.12 1.20 -11.15
N ASN A 51 2.91 1.25 -12.20
CA ASN A 51 3.30 0.07 -12.97
C ASN A 51 4.47 -0.64 -12.28
N SER A 52 4.62 -1.94 -12.53
CA SER A 52 5.78 -2.70 -12.07
C SER A 52 7.08 -2.02 -12.52
N GLY A 53 7.97 -1.79 -11.56
CA GLY A 53 9.25 -1.12 -11.81
C GLY A 53 9.23 0.40 -11.72
N ASP A 54 8.08 1.04 -11.49
CA ASP A 54 8.02 2.48 -11.21
C ASP A 54 8.83 2.82 -9.97
N MET A 55 9.59 3.93 -10.03
CA MET A 55 10.35 4.43 -8.89
C MET A 55 9.44 5.21 -7.94
N LEU A 56 9.37 4.73 -6.71
CA LEU A 56 8.49 5.28 -5.67
C LEU A 56 9.23 6.31 -4.81
N ALA A 57 10.50 6.04 -4.48
CA ALA A 57 11.39 6.93 -3.77
C ALA A 57 12.87 6.61 -4.08
N GLU A 58 13.75 7.58 -3.89
CA GLU A 58 15.20 7.42 -4.02
C GLU A 58 15.91 8.29 -2.98
N LYS A 59 17.02 7.80 -2.42
CA LYS A 59 17.85 8.57 -1.48
C LYS A 59 19.32 8.16 -1.60
N ASN A 60 20.20 9.16 -1.56
CA ASN A 60 21.63 8.95 -1.40
C ASN A 60 21.97 8.79 0.09
N ILE A 61 22.72 7.76 0.42
CA ILE A 61 23.18 7.46 1.78
C ILE A 61 24.71 7.44 1.74
N ASN A 62 25.33 8.27 2.57
CA ASN A 62 26.78 8.39 2.60
C ASN A 62 27.40 7.13 3.21
N LYS A 63 28.59 6.76 2.74
CA LYS A 63 29.38 5.70 3.37
C LYS A 63 29.64 6.03 4.85
N GLY A 64 29.61 4.99 5.68
CA GLY A 64 29.86 5.14 7.12
C GLY A 64 28.73 5.82 7.91
N SER A 65 27.54 5.99 7.32
CA SER A 65 26.33 6.31 8.09
C SER A 65 26.12 5.28 9.21
N GLN A 66 25.70 5.76 10.38
CA GLN A 66 25.38 4.87 11.51
C GLN A 66 24.13 4.05 11.18
N ARG A 67 24.04 2.85 11.76
CA ARG A 67 22.91 1.93 11.52
C ARG A 67 21.57 2.60 11.82
N GLU A 68 21.52 3.37 12.90
CA GLU A 68 20.33 4.09 13.37
C GLU A 68 19.89 5.17 12.35
N ASP A 69 20.84 5.89 11.76
CA ASP A 69 20.56 6.91 10.74
C ASP A 69 20.01 6.30 9.44
N VAL A 70 20.52 5.10 9.08
CA VAL A 70 20.05 4.33 7.92
C VAL A 70 18.63 3.82 8.18
N GLU A 71 18.37 3.29 9.37
CA GLU A 71 17.05 2.81 9.78
C GLU A 71 16.00 3.94 9.78
N GLU A 72 16.30 5.09 10.39
CA GLU A 72 15.43 6.26 10.38
C GLU A 72 15.16 6.74 8.94
N SER A 73 16.22 6.81 8.12
CA SER A 73 16.10 7.19 6.71
C SER A 73 15.17 6.26 5.93
N LEU A 74 15.31 4.94 6.13
CA LEU A 74 14.49 3.95 5.47
C LEU A 74 13.03 4.04 5.91
N PHE A 75 12.79 4.23 7.21
CA PHE A 75 11.45 4.43 7.76
C PHE A 75 10.76 5.66 7.16
N ILE A 76 11.47 6.79 7.06
CA ILE A 76 10.94 8.01 6.44
C ILE A 76 10.60 7.76 4.96
N MET A 77 11.49 7.12 4.20
CA MET A 77 11.23 6.80 2.79
C MET A 77 9.98 5.93 2.63
N LEU A 78 9.81 4.90 3.46
CA LEU A 78 8.63 4.03 3.42
C LEU A 78 7.34 4.77 3.79
N ARG A 79 7.40 5.66 4.78
CA ARG A 79 6.27 6.53 5.15
C ARG A 79 5.88 7.44 3.99
N ASP A 80 6.85 8.04 3.30
CA ASP A 80 6.61 8.93 2.17
C ASP A 80 6.02 8.17 0.97
N VAL A 81 6.51 6.96 0.69
CA VAL A 81 5.91 6.06 -0.32
C VAL A 81 4.45 5.76 0.03
N ASN A 82 4.15 5.44 1.29
CA ASN A 82 2.79 5.18 1.74
C ASN A 82 1.88 6.41 1.59
N LEU A 83 2.35 7.59 1.98
CA LEU A 83 1.61 8.85 1.84
C LEU A 83 1.37 9.20 0.38
N ARG A 84 2.37 9.01 -0.48
CA ARG A 84 2.27 9.23 -1.92
C ARG A 84 1.25 8.28 -2.54
N ALA A 85 1.35 6.98 -2.26
CA ALA A 85 0.42 5.98 -2.79
C ALA A 85 -1.04 6.26 -2.38
N ALA A 86 -1.27 6.60 -1.11
CA ALA A 86 -2.60 6.99 -0.64
C ALA A 86 -3.13 8.24 -1.35
N ARG A 87 -2.27 9.24 -1.57
CA ARG A 87 -2.64 10.47 -2.30
C ARG A 87 -2.96 10.21 -3.76
N GLU A 88 -2.24 9.31 -4.41
CA GLU A 88 -2.42 8.97 -5.83
C GLU A 88 -3.61 8.04 -6.08
N GLY A 89 -4.16 7.43 -5.03
CA GLY A 89 -5.44 6.72 -5.08
C GLY A 89 -5.39 5.25 -4.66
N VAL A 90 -4.33 4.80 -3.98
CA VAL A 90 -4.33 3.50 -3.31
C VAL A 90 -5.16 3.60 -2.04
N LEU A 91 -6.14 2.71 -1.90
CA LEU A 91 -6.99 2.63 -0.73
C LEU A 91 -6.20 2.07 0.44
N ARG A 92 -6.39 2.70 1.61
CA ARG A 92 -5.88 2.15 2.87
C ARG A 92 -6.67 0.89 3.23
N ASP A 93 -5.94 -0.09 3.74
CA ASP A 93 -6.55 -1.23 4.39
C ASP A 93 -7.36 -0.73 5.59
N PRO A 94 -8.66 -1.08 5.70
CA PRO A 94 -9.55 -0.52 6.70
C PRO A 94 -9.25 -1.01 8.13
N LEU A 95 -8.48 -2.10 8.30
CA LEU A 95 -8.14 -2.66 9.61
C LEU A 95 -6.84 -2.08 10.14
N SER A 96 -5.81 -2.06 9.31
CA SER A 96 -4.46 -1.61 9.66
C SER A 96 -4.20 -0.13 9.36
N GLY A 97 -4.98 0.50 8.48
CA GLY A 97 -4.75 1.86 8.00
C GLY A 97 -3.56 2.02 7.04
N ASN A 98 -2.84 0.92 6.78
CA ASN A 98 -1.67 0.87 5.91
C ASN A 98 -2.08 0.69 4.45
N VAL A 99 -1.21 1.08 3.53
CA VAL A 99 -1.41 0.83 2.08
C VAL A 99 -0.59 -0.37 1.59
N GLY A 100 0.37 -0.86 2.38
CA GLY A 100 1.21 -2.01 2.07
C GLY A 100 1.99 -2.47 3.30
N SER A 101 2.77 -3.53 3.14
CA SER A 101 3.66 -4.08 4.16
C SER A 101 5.01 -4.41 3.55
N ILE A 102 6.03 -4.42 4.40
CA ILE A 102 7.39 -4.85 4.10
C ILE A 102 7.72 -6.03 5.01
N ASP A 103 8.46 -7.01 4.48
CA ASP A 103 9.00 -8.08 5.30
C ASP A 103 10.11 -7.55 6.21
N THR A 104 10.03 -7.86 7.51
CA THR A 104 11.00 -7.37 8.50
C THR A 104 12.41 -7.86 8.20
N ALA A 105 12.58 -9.08 7.67
CA ALA A 105 13.91 -9.59 7.32
C ALA A 105 14.48 -8.85 6.10
N GLU A 106 13.66 -8.57 5.09
CA GLU A 106 14.06 -7.72 3.95
C GLU A 106 14.48 -6.32 4.41
N PHE A 107 13.70 -5.69 5.29
CA PHE A 107 14.04 -4.39 5.86
C PHE A 107 15.40 -4.41 6.59
N MET A 108 15.63 -5.42 7.44
CA MET A 108 16.89 -5.55 8.19
C MET A 108 18.08 -5.85 7.29
N GLN A 109 17.89 -6.64 6.23
CA GLN A 109 18.94 -6.93 5.24
C GLN A 109 19.37 -5.66 4.50
N VAL A 110 18.42 -4.83 4.07
CA VAL A 110 18.73 -3.56 3.38
C VAL A 110 19.55 -2.64 4.28
N ILE A 111 19.21 -2.54 5.57
CA ILE A 111 19.98 -1.75 6.54
C ILE A 111 21.41 -2.28 6.66
N GLU A 112 21.57 -3.61 6.75
CA GLU A 112 22.89 -4.24 6.84
C GLU A 112 23.73 -4.01 5.58
N ASP A 113 23.16 -4.19 4.40
CA ASP A 113 23.82 -3.99 3.11
C ASP A 113 24.34 -2.54 2.95
N ILE A 114 23.52 -1.56 3.36
CA ILE A 114 23.89 -0.15 3.31
C ILE A 114 24.98 0.18 4.33
N THR A 115 24.82 -0.29 5.57
CA THR A 115 25.77 -0.01 6.67
C THR A 115 27.15 -0.62 6.40
N ASN A 116 27.19 -1.79 5.75
CA ASN A 116 28.43 -2.47 5.38
C ASN A 116 29.05 -1.97 4.06
N SER A 117 28.39 -1.05 3.36
CA SER A 117 28.90 -0.51 2.09
C SER A 117 30.19 0.28 2.30
N LYS A 118 31.15 0.09 1.37
CA LYS A 118 32.43 0.82 1.35
C LYS A 118 32.36 2.12 0.53
N SER A 119 31.24 2.37 -0.13
CA SER A 119 30.97 3.55 -0.95
C SER A 119 29.61 4.15 -0.59
N ASP A 120 29.38 5.38 -1.02
CA ASP A 120 28.05 5.98 -0.94
C ASP A 120 27.07 5.10 -1.74
N VAL A 121 25.84 5.00 -1.24
CA VAL A 121 24.79 4.13 -1.76
C VAL A 121 23.64 4.97 -2.28
N ILE A 122 23.15 4.65 -3.48
CA ILE A 122 21.85 5.15 -3.94
C ILE A 122 20.80 4.08 -3.67
N LEU A 123 19.97 4.30 -2.66
CA LEU A 123 18.85 3.42 -2.34
C LEU A 123 17.60 3.87 -3.10
N GLY A 124 17.10 3.02 -3.99
CA GLY A 124 15.81 3.21 -4.65
C GLY A 124 14.75 2.23 -4.17
N ILE A 125 13.53 2.71 -4.00
CA ILE A 125 12.33 1.92 -3.75
C ILE A 125 11.50 1.90 -5.03
N TYR A 126 11.16 0.70 -5.50
CA TYR A 126 10.42 0.50 -6.74
C TYR A 126 9.17 -0.31 -6.50
N ALA A 127 8.14 -0.12 -7.33
CA ALA A 127 6.99 -1.02 -7.37
C ALA A 127 7.45 -2.43 -7.78
N ALA A 128 7.14 -3.43 -6.97
CA ALA A 128 7.49 -4.82 -7.27
C ALA A 128 6.63 -5.37 -8.42
N GLU A 129 5.35 -5.02 -8.44
CA GLU A 129 4.31 -5.37 -9.41
C GLU A 129 3.44 -4.14 -9.68
N ASP A 130 2.45 -4.27 -10.59
CA ASP A 130 1.45 -3.21 -10.77
C ASP A 130 0.66 -3.01 -9.48
N ILE A 131 0.61 -1.78 -8.99
CA ILE A 131 -0.13 -1.39 -7.79
C ILE A 131 -1.44 -0.76 -8.25
N TYR A 132 -2.55 -1.39 -7.90
CA TYR A 132 -3.89 -0.91 -8.23
C TYR A 132 -4.51 -0.10 -7.10
N THR A 133 -5.67 0.51 -7.36
CA THR A 133 -6.47 1.25 -6.36
C THR A 133 -6.71 0.45 -5.09
N GLU A 134 -6.91 -0.86 -5.15
CA GLU A 134 -7.13 -1.70 -3.97
C GLU A 134 -5.86 -2.04 -3.18
N GLY A 135 -4.66 -1.76 -3.72
CA GLY A 135 -3.39 -2.16 -3.12
C GLY A 135 -3.18 -3.70 -3.09
N PRO A 136 -2.26 -4.20 -2.25
CA PRO A 136 -1.32 -3.44 -1.43
C PRO A 136 -0.17 -2.83 -2.25
N VAL A 137 0.51 -1.84 -1.67
CA VAL A 137 1.77 -1.27 -2.17
C VAL A 137 2.88 -2.27 -1.92
N LYS A 138 3.15 -3.14 -2.89
CA LYS A 138 4.30 -4.05 -2.85
C LYS A 138 5.52 -3.38 -3.46
N ILE A 139 6.60 -3.33 -2.69
CA ILE A 139 7.84 -2.65 -3.08
C ILE A 139 8.99 -3.63 -3.21
N LYS A 140 10.07 -3.17 -3.82
CA LYS A 140 11.38 -3.82 -3.82
C LYS A 140 12.46 -2.75 -3.70
N PHE A 141 13.54 -3.07 -3.01
CA PHE A 141 14.71 -2.20 -2.93
C PHE A 141 15.69 -2.47 -4.06
N LYS A 142 16.41 -1.44 -4.46
CA LYS A 142 17.63 -1.57 -5.26
C LYS A 142 18.70 -0.64 -4.69
N ILE A 143 19.84 -1.22 -4.37
CA ILE A 143 21.06 -0.52 -3.98
C ILE A 143 21.94 -0.39 -5.23
N LYS A 144 22.41 0.82 -5.52
CA LYS A 144 23.38 1.11 -6.59
C LYS A 144 24.62 1.76 -6.00
#